data_AF-A0A357IFW5-F1
#
_entry.id   AF-A0A357IFW5-F1
#
_cell.length_a   1.000
_cell.length_b   1.000
_cell.length_c   1.000
_cell.angle_alpha   90.00
_cell.angle_beta   90.00
_cell.angle_gamma   90.00
#
_symmetry.space_group_name_H-M   'P 1'
#
loop_
_entity.id
_entity.type
_entity.pdbx_description
1 polymer ?
#
loop_
_entity_poly.entity_id
_entity_poly.type
_entity_poly.pdbx_seq_one_letter_code
_entity_poly.pdbx_strand_id
1 'polypeptide(L)'
;MQDSNVYKAPESNLHQAADGQSPILNFKRFSAWGVFFLSVITLGFYGYYWLYNRGRCVNENTDKKLSFVPLIVTIVSVVALNIAPFIGGSVLSNLFVILGLYLTTIVSFYMCVFSTRNRLKSIINAGSESPVKVGPILTFFFSHIYLQYKINQAIDKQSMNNNDRDSGETPPLQQAA
;
A
#
# COMPACT_ATOMS: atom_id res chain seq x y z
N MET A 1 -36.71 -33.44 -10.67
CA MET A 1 -36.86 -32.30 -9.74
C MET A 1 -35.47 -31.75 -9.50
N GLN A 2 -35.10 -30.64 -10.16
CA GLN A 2 -33.80 -29.99 -10.01
C GLN A 2 -34.04 -28.66 -9.30
N ASP A 3 -33.62 -28.61 -8.04
CA ASP A 3 -33.64 -27.42 -7.20
C ASP A 3 -32.64 -26.39 -7.75
N SER A 4 -33.14 -25.44 -8.54
CA SER A 4 -32.37 -24.25 -8.93
C SER A 4 -32.59 -23.20 -7.85
N ASN A 5 -31.70 -23.19 -6.86
CA ASN A 5 -31.73 -22.19 -5.79
C ASN A 5 -31.38 -20.79 -6.34
N VAL A 6 -32.41 -20.01 -6.66
CA VAL A 6 -32.35 -18.64 -7.22
C VAL A 6 -31.71 -17.62 -6.26
N TYR A 7 -31.54 -17.97 -4.98
CA TYR A 7 -30.98 -17.09 -3.95
C TYR A 7 -29.52 -17.39 -3.60
N LYS A 8 -28.80 -18.15 -4.44
CA LYS A 8 -27.36 -18.28 -4.25
C LYS A 8 -26.73 -16.89 -4.43
N ALA A 9 -26.22 -16.32 -3.34
CA ALA A 9 -25.50 -15.06 -3.38
C ALA A 9 -24.42 -15.16 -4.47
N PRO A 10 -24.20 -14.12 -5.28
CA PRO A 10 -23.14 -14.14 -6.27
C PRO A 10 -21.85 -14.41 -5.51
N GLU A 11 -21.25 -15.58 -5.74
CA GLU A 11 -19.92 -15.82 -5.21
C GLU A 11 -19.04 -14.80 -5.89
N SER A 12 -18.63 -13.81 -5.10
CA SER A 12 -17.59 -12.89 -5.55
C SER A 12 -16.44 -13.79 -5.96
N ASN A 13 -16.05 -13.71 -7.23
CA ASN A 13 -14.72 -14.11 -7.66
C ASN A 13 -13.73 -13.17 -6.94
N LEU A 14 -13.60 -13.33 -5.62
CA LEU A 14 -12.35 -13.09 -4.95
C LEU A 14 -11.38 -13.87 -5.82
N HIS A 15 -10.43 -13.17 -6.43
CA HIS A 15 -9.22 -13.83 -6.87
C HIS A 15 -8.61 -14.43 -5.61
N GLN A 16 -9.14 -15.58 -5.20
CA GLN A 16 -8.42 -16.56 -4.42
C GLN A 16 -7.20 -16.79 -5.28
N ALA A 17 -6.08 -16.27 -4.79
CA ALA A 17 -4.80 -16.33 -5.45
C ALA A 17 -4.70 -17.74 -6.04
N ALA A 18 -4.62 -17.81 -7.37
CA ALA A 18 -4.38 -19.06 -8.04
C ALA A 18 -3.20 -19.73 -7.33
N ASP A 19 -3.41 -20.99 -7.00
CA ASP A 19 -2.51 -21.90 -6.29
C ASP A 19 -1.04 -21.45 -6.37
N GLY A 20 -0.47 -21.02 -5.25
CA GLY A 20 0.96 -20.70 -5.12
C GLY A 20 1.46 -19.32 -5.57
N GLN A 21 0.60 -18.41 -6.08
CA GLN A 21 1.05 -17.06 -6.48
C GLN A 21 1.08 -16.07 -5.31
N SER A 22 2.22 -15.41 -5.10
CA SER A 22 2.41 -14.45 -4.02
C SER A 22 1.56 -13.18 -4.22
N PRO A 23 0.78 -12.72 -3.20
CA PRO A 23 -0.19 -11.62 -3.35
C PRO A 23 0.41 -10.25 -3.68
N ILE A 24 1.73 -10.08 -3.53
CA ILE A 24 2.41 -8.84 -3.95
C ILE A 24 2.43 -8.68 -5.48
N LEU A 25 2.27 -9.76 -6.26
CA LEU A 25 2.29 -9.69 -7.72
C LEU A 25 1.07 -8.95 -8.28
N ASN A 26 -0.02 -8.87 -7.51
CA ASN A 26 -1.18 -8.03 -7.84
C ASN A 26 -0.87 -6.52 -7.77
N PHE A 27 0.26 -6.13 -7.17
CA PHE A 27 0.62 -4.72 -7.05
C PHE A 27 1.24 -4.22 -8.35
N LYS A 28 0.67 -3.15 -8.92
CA LYS A 28 1.28 -2.48 -10.07
C LYS A 28 2.69 -2.00 -9.75
N ARG A 29 3.68 -2.49 -10.49
CA ARG A 29 5.07 -2.04 -10.44
C ARG A 29 5.16 -0.57 -10.84
N PHE A 30 5.91 0.22 -10.08
CA PHE A 30 6.10 1.64 -10.37
C PHE A 30 7.44 2.13 -9.84
N SER A 31 8.16 2.96 -10.61
CA SER A 31 9.51 3.41 -10.24
C SER A 31 9.51 4.21 -8.94
N ALA A 32 10.40 3.84 -8.00
CA ALA A 32 10.59 4.59 -6.75
C ALA A 32 11.15 6.00 -7.02
N TRP A 33 12.00 6.15 -8.04
CA TRP A 33 12.46 7.46 -8.51
C TRP A 33 11.31 8.28 -9.09
N GLY A 34 10.39 7.64 -9.81
CA GLY A 34 9.16 8.29 -10.29
C GLY A 34 8.31 8.83 -9.13
N VAL A 35 8.13 8.04 -8.06
CA VAL A 35 7.45 8.49 -6.83
C VAL A 35 8.17 9.67 -6.19
N PHE A 36 9.50 9.63 -6.12
CA PHE A 36 10.31 10.72 -5.58
C PHE A 36 10.10 12.02 -6.36
N PHE A 37 10.35 12.01 -7.67
CA PHE A 37 10.19 13.20 -8.51
C PHE A 37 8.76 13.74 -8.48
N LEU A 38 7.76 12.85 -8.53
CA LEU A 38 6.36 13.27 -8.48
C LEU A 38 5.99 13.86 -7.11
N SER A 39 6.62 13.39 -6.03
CA SER A 39 6.47 14.01 -4.71
C SER A 39 7.09 15.40 -4.67
N VAL A 40 8.24 15.63 -5.32
CA VAL A 40 8.84 16.98 -5.38
C VAL A 40 7.99 17.93 -6.24
N ILE A 41 7.57 17.49 -7.43
CA ILE A 41 6.76 18.29 -8.36
C ILE A 41 5.39 18.66 -7.74
N THR A 42 4.81 17.77 -6.95
CA THR A 42 3.53 18.02 -6.25
C THR A 42 3.72 18.60 -4.85
N LEU A 43 4.91 19.10 -4.50
CA LEU A 43 5.19 19.69 -3.17
C LEU A 43 4.82 18.77 -1.98
N GLY A 44 4.96 17.46 -2.17
CA GLY A 44 4.67 16.42 -1.18
C GLY A 44 3.25 15.87 -1.21
N PHE A 45 2.31 16.50 -1.94
CA PHE A 45 0.91 16.05 -1.98
C PHE A 45 0.74 14.64 -2.56
N TYR A 46 1.63 14.24 -3.49
CA TYR A 46 1.61 12.88 -4.03
C TYR A 46 1.75 11.81 -2.95
N GLY A 47 2.40 12.08 -1.82
CA GLY A 47 2.51 11.14 -0.71
C GLY A 47 1.16 10.70 -0.16
N TYR A 48 0.19 11.62 -0.07
CA TYR A 48 -1.17 11.31 0.40
C TYR A 48 -1.94 10.46 -0.62
N TYR A 49 -1.86 10.82 -1.90
CA TYR A 49 -2.46 10.02 -2.98
C TYR A 49 -1.85 8.61 -3.02
N TRP A 50 -0.54 8.49 -2.86
CA TRP A 50 0.16 7.20 -2.82
C TRP A 50 -0.33 6.35 -1.65
N LEU A 51 -0.46 6.92 -0.45
CA LEU A 51 -0.97 6.24 0.75
C LEU A 51 -2.40 5.74 0.54
N TYR A 52 -3.26 6.56 -0.08
CA TYR A 52 -4.62 6.15 -0.42
C TYR A 52 -4.64 4.97 -1.40
N ASN A 53 -3.95 5.10 -2.53
CA ASN A 53 -3.99 4.09 -3.59
C ASN A 53 -3.36 2.77 -3.14
N ARG A 54 -2.19 2.82 -2.47
CA ARG A 54 -1.55 1.62 -1.93
C ARG A 54 -2.28 1.04 -0.73
N GLY A 55 -2.88 1.88 0.12
CA GLY A 55 -3.74 1.43 1.21
C GLY A 55 -4.96 0.66 0.71
N ARG A 56 -5.57 1.08 -0.40
CA ARG A 56 -6.68 0.35 -1.03
C ARG A 56 -6.22 -1.02 -1.56
N CYS A 57 -5.11 -1.05 -2.30
CA CYS A 57 -4.54 -2.30 -2.80
C CYS A 57 -4.17 -3.27 -1.66
N VAL A 58 -3.64 -2.76 -0.54
CA VAL A 58 -3.40 -3.55 0.68
C VAL A 58 -4.70 -4.13 1.24
N ASN A 59 -5.78 -3.35 1.29
CA ASN A 59 -7.09 -3.80 1.80
C ASN A 59 -7.77 -4.84 0.92
N GLU A 60 -7.49 -4.83 -0.37
CA GLU A 60 -7.97 -5.84 -1.32
C GLU A 60 -7.22 -7.17 -1.19
N ASN A 61 -5.98 -7.14 -0.68
CA ASN A 61 -5.08 -8.30 -0.60
C ASN A 61 -4.77 -8.73 0.84
N THR A 62 -5.58 -8.34 1.83
CA THR A 62 -5.37 -8.70 3.25
C THR A 62 -6.67 -8.71 4.04
N ASP A 63 -6.88 -9.73 4.87
CA ASP A 63 -8.04 -9.84 5.74
C ASP A 63 -8.11 -8.70 6.77
N LYS A 64 -6.95 -8.31 7.31
CA LYS A 64 -6.82 -7.22 8.27
C LYS A 64 -6.77 -5.84 7.60
N LYS A 65 -7.95 -5.29 7.31
CA LYS A 65 -8.12 -3.97 6.66
C LYS A 65 -7.38 -2.83 7.39
N LEU A 66 -6.77 -1.95 6.59
CA LEU A 66 -6.20 -0.67 6.96
C LEU A 66 -7.33 0.34 7.19
N SER A 67 -7.25 1.08 8.29
CA SER A 67 -8.12 2.23 8.54
C SER A 67 -7.58 3.45 7.81
N PHE A 68 -8.43 4.12 7.04
CA PHE A 68 -8.12 5.39 6.39
C PHE A 68 -8.36 6.61 7.30
N VAL A 69 -8.83 6.42 8.54
CA VAL A 69 -9.08 7.51 9.49
C VAL A 69 -7.85 8.40 9.69
N PRO A 70 -6.62 7.86 9.93
CA PRO A 70 -5.44 8.71 10.09
C PRO A 70 -5.14 9.53 8.84
N LEU A 71 -5.37 8.98 7.64
CA LEU A 71 -5.18 9.70 6.38
C LEU A 71 -6.19 10.84 6.23
N ILE A 72 -7.45 10.59 6.55
CA ILE A 72 -8.51 11.62 6.52
C ILE A 72 -8.19 12.74 7.51
N VAL A 73 -7.80 12.40 8.75
CA VAL A 73 -7.39 13.38 9.76
C VAL A 73 -6.22 14.21 9.24
N THR A 74 -5.18 13.59 8.67
CA THR A 74 -4.05 14.31 8.08
C THR A 74 -4.49 15.27 6.98
N ILE A 75 -5.35 14.84 6.04
CA ILE A 75 -5.83 15.70 4.94
C ILE A 75 -6.64 16.88 5.50
N VAL A 76 -7.59 16.60 6.39
CA VAL A 76 -8.44 17.64 7.01
C VAL A 76 -7.60 18.64 7.80
N SER A 77 -6.62 18.18 8.58
CA SER A 77 -5.74 19.06 9.34
C SER A 77 -4.86 19.95 8.43
N VAL A 78 -4.31 19.39 7.35
CA VAL A 78 -3.55 20.17 6.35
C VAL A 78 -4.44 21.22 5.69
N VAL A 79 -5.64 20.85 5.27
CA VAL A 79 -6.60 21.78 4.66
C VAL A 79 -6.99 22.89 5.65
N ALA A 80 -7.30 22.54 6.90
CA ALA A 80 -7.63 23.50 7.94
C ALA A 80 -6.51 24.50 8.18
N LEU A 81 -5.25 24.04 8.27
CA LEU A 81 -4.08 24.92 8.45
C LEU A 81 -3.88 25.91 7.29
N ASN A 82 -4.20 25.51 6.06
CA ASN A 82 -3.95 26.33 4.87
C ASN A 82 -5.12 27.26 4.50
N ILE A 83 -6.37 26.86 4.76
CA ILE A 83 -7.56 27.67 4.41
C ILE A 83 -7.91 28.65 5.52
N ALA A 84 -7.69 28.30 6.79
CA ALA A 84 -8.10 29.11 7.94
C ALA A 84 -7.70 30.60 7.93
N PRO A 85 -6.49 30.98 7.49
CA PRO A 85 -6.11 32.39 7.41
C PRO A 85 -7.00 33.22 6.47
N PHE A 86 -7.59 32.59 5.44
CA PHE A 86 -8.42 33.26 4.44
C PHE A 86 -9.88 33.43 4.86
N ILE A 87 -10.32 32.73 5.91
CA ILE A 87 -11.73 32.72 6.38
C ILE A 87 -11.96 33.61 7.61
N GLY A 88 -10.93 34.38 8.03
CA GLY A 88 -11.03 35.26 9.21
C GLY A 88 -11.18 34.50 10.54
N GLY A 89 -10.78 33.23 10.60
CA GLY A 89 -10.96 32.36 11.76
C GLY A 89 -10.03 32.72 12.93
N SER A 90 -10.55 33.49 13.90
CA SER A 90 -9.82 33.91 15.12
C SER A 90 -9.38 32.76 16.04
N VAL A 91 -10.00 31.57 15.92
CA VAL A 91 -9.62 30.38 16.70
C VAL A 91 -8.27 29.81 16.25
N LEU A 92 -7.95 29.95 14.96
CA LEU A 92 -6.71 29.44 14.36
C LEU A 92 -5.58 30.48 14.34
N SER A 93 -5.79 31.65 14.95
CA SER A 93 -4.70 32.56 15.35
C SER A 93 -4.10 32.24 16.72
N ASN A 94 -4.70 31.30 17.48
CA ASN A 94 -4.12 30.85 18.75
C ASN A 94 -2.95 29.88 18.49
N LEU A 95 -1.74 30.28 18.90
CA LEU A 95 -0.52 29.51 18.70
C LEU A 95 -0.63 28.07 19.24
N PHE A 96 -1.30 27.85 20.38
CA PHE A 96 -1.47 26.50 20.94
C PHE A 96 -2.34 25.61 20.07
N VAL A 97 -3.39 26.18 19.45
CA VAL A 97 -4.26 25.45 18.53
C VAL A 97 -3.49 25.09 17.25
N ILE A 98 -2.72 26.04 16.72
CA ILE A 98 -1.87 25.82 15.54
C ILE A 98 -0.86 24.69 15.80
N LEU A 99 -0.11 24.79 16.90
CA LEU A 99 0.88 23.78 17.27
C LEU A 99 0.25 22.41 17.51
N GLY A 100 -0.91 22.37 18.19
CA GLY A 100 -1.67 21.14 18.39
C GLY A 100 -2.06 20.49 17.06
N LEU A 101 -2.55 21.28 16.11
CA LEU A 101 -2.97 20.79 14.79
C LEU A 101 -1.79 20.33 13.93
N TYR A 102 -0.64 21.00 13.99
CA TYR A 102 0.59 20.52 13.37
C TYR A 102 1.04 19.18 13.95
N LEU A 103 1.03 19.05 15.28
CA LEU A 103 1.39 17.80 15.95
C LEU A 103 0.44 16.67 15.56
N THR A 104 -0.88 16.91 15.57
CA THR A 104 -1.88 15.97 15.08
C THR A 104 -1.59 15.54 13.64
N THR A 105 -1.28 16.49 12.76
CA THR A 105 -0.97 16.21 11.35
C THR A 105 0.22 15.25 11.22
N ILE A 106 1.33 15.54 11.93
CA ILE A 106 2.55 14.72 11.90
C ILE A 106 2.28 13.32 12.46
N VAL A 107 1.63 13.23 13.62
CA VAL A 107 1.32 11.96 14.28
C VAL A 107 0.40 11.11 13.41
N SER A 108 -0.69 11.67 12.88
CA SER A 108 -1.63 10.94 12.03
C SER A 108 -1.00 10.50 10.71
N PHE A 109 -0.11 11.31 10.13
CA PHE A 109 0.63 10.94 8.92
C PHE A 109 1.51 9.70 9.17
N TYR A 110 2.35 9.74 10.20
CA TYR A 110 3.21 8.59 10.52
C TYR A 110 2.40 7.38 10.98
N MET A 111 1.29 7.55 11.70
CA MET A 111 0.37 6.44 11.99
C MET A 111 -0.11 5.77 10.71
N CYS A 112 -0.48 6.53 9.68
CA CYS A 112 -0.90 5.99 8.38
C CYS A 112 0.24 5.24 7.67
N VAL A 113 1.44 5.85 7.60
CA VAL A 113 2.62 5.26 6.97
C VAL A 113 3.02 3.94 7.65
N PHE A 114 3.14 3.92 8.97
CA PHE A 114 3.53 2.72 9.71
C PHE A 114 2.45 1.65 9.74
N SER A 115 1.18 2.03 9.73
CA SER A 115 0.07 1.08 9.58
C SER A 115 0.12 0.40 8.21
N THR A 116 0.33 1.18 7.15
CA THR A 116 0.52 0.67 5.78
C THR A 116 1.73 -0.24 5.71
N ARG A 117 2.88 0.17 6.26
CA ARG A 117 4.10 -0.64 6.35
C ARG A 117 3.84 -2.01 6.99
N ASN A 118 3.16 -2.03 8.13
CA ASN A 118 2.94 -3.26 8.88
C ASN A 118 2.09 -4.27 8.10
N ARG A 119 1.07 -3.79 7.38
CA ARG A 119 0.26 -4.63 6.50
C ARG A 119 1.03 -5.07 5.26
N LEU A 120 1.73 -4.14 4.63
CA LEU A 120 2.54 -4.41 3.46
C LEU A 120 3.65 -5.42 3.74
N LYS A 121 4.27 -5.38 4.93
CA LYS A 121 5.24 -6.39 5.37
C LYS A 121 4.62 -7.80 5.39
N SER A 122 3.34 -7.92 5.77
CA SER A 122 2.62 -9.19 5.76
C SER A 122 2.42 -9.68 4.33
N ILE A 123 1.95 -8.82 3.42
CA ILE A 123 1.71 -9.17 2.01
C ILE A 123 3.01 -9.54 1.29
N ILE A 124 4.07 -8.74 1.47
CA ILE A 124 5.37 -8.95 0.84
C ILE A 124 5.97 -10.31 1.19
N ASN A 125 5.76 -10.80 2.42
CA ASN A 125 6.33 -12.06 2.88
C ASN A 125 5.32 -13.22 2.83
N ALA A 126 4.06 -12.97 2.45
CA ALA A 126 3.07 -14.01 2.29
C ALA A 126 3.43 -14.89 1.09
N GLY A 127 3.62 -16.20 1.33
CA GLY A 127 3.99 -17.15 0.29
C GLY A 127 5.38 -16.94 -0.32
N SER A 128 6.27 -16.18 0.34
CA SER A 128 7.63 -15.91 -0.15
C SER A 128 8.64 -16.86 0.47
N GLU A 129 9.42 -17.56 -0.36
CA GLU A 129 10.62 -18.30 0.10
C GLU A 129 11.79 -17.36 0.41
N SER A 130 11.81 -16.17 -0.22
CA SER A 130 12.84 -15.16 0.02
C SER A 130 12.26 -13.93 0.73
N PRO A 131 12.35 -13.83 2.06
CA PRO A 131 11.74 -12.74 2.81
C PRO A 131 12.41 -11.39 2.52
N VAL A 132 11.61 -10.35 2.36
CA VAL A 132 12.09 -8.96 2.17
C VAL A 132 11.93 -8.20 3.48
N LYS A 133 13.07 -7.75 4.02
CA LYS A 133 13.10 -6.91 5.23
C LYS A 133 12.64 -5.49 4.89
N VAL A 134 11.52 -5.09 5.49
CA VAL A 134 11.01 -3.71 5.48
C VAL A 134 11.34 -3.08 6.82
N GLY A 135 12.28 -2.14 6.89
CA GLY A 135 12.79 -1.53 8.13
C GLY A 135 11.99 -0.30 8.59
N PRO A 136 11.86 -0.03 9.90
CA PRO A 136 11.11 1.13 10.39
C PRO A 136 11.89 2.45 10.23
N ILE A 137 13.21 2.45 10.40
CA ILE A 137 14.07 3.64 10.35
C ILE A 137 14.02 4.28 8.95
N LEU A 138 14.24 3.49 7.90
CA LEU A 138 14.16 4.00 6.53
C LEU A 138 12.73 4.39 6.13
N THR A 139 11.72 3.76 6.73
CA THR A 139 10.32 4.18 6.54
C THR A 139 10.06 5.54 7.19
N PHE A 140 10.69 5.86 8.32
CA PHE A 140 10.55 7.18 8.94
C PHE A 140 11.10 8.29 8.02
N PHE A 141 12.35 8.15 7.54
CA PHE A 141 12.98 9.20 6.73
C PHE A 141 12.43 9.30 5.30
N PHE A 142 12.06 8.17 4.68
CA PHE A 142 11.70 8.12 3.25
C PHE A 142 10.26 7.68 2.98
N SER A 143 9.49 7.35 4.02
CA SER A 143 8.04 7.09 3.99
C SER A 143 7.58 6.29 2.76
N HIS A 144 6.74 6.89 1.91
CA HIS A 144 6.14 6.25 0.74
C HIS A 144 7.16 5.88 -0.34
N ILE A 145 8.27 6.60 -0.47
CA ILE A 145 9.33 6.30 -1.46
C ILE A 145 10.04 4.99 -1.10
N TYR A 146 10.43 4.83 0.16
CA TYR A 146 11.07 3.60 0.64
C TYR A 146 10.13 2.39 0.57
N LEU A 147 8.86 2.58 0.93
CA LEU A 147 7.87 1.52 0.79
C LEU A 147 7.67 1.13 -0.67
N GLN A 148 7.60 2.09 -1.61
CA GLN A 148 7.53 1.77 -3.04
C GLN A 148 8.76 0.99 -3.52
N TYR A 149 9.97 1.38 -3.11
CA TYR A 149 11.19 0.63 -3.42
C TYR A 149 11.11 -0.82 -2.92
N LYS A 150 10.60 -1.03 -1.70
CA LYS A 150 10.46 -2.38 -1.11
C LYS A 150 9.39 -3.22 -1.78
N ILE A 151 8.31 -2.61 -2.28
CA ILE A 151 7.31 -3.29 -3.11
C ILE A 151 7.96 -3.80 -4.39
N ASN A 152 8.69 -2.94 -5.10
CA ASN A 152 9.36 -3.35 -6.34
C ASN A 152 10.37 -4.47 -6.09
N GLN A 153 11.19 -4.36 -5.04
CA GLN A 153 12.14 -5.41 -4.65
C GLN A 153 11.43 -6.75 -4.37
N ALA A 154 10.25 -6.74 -3.76
CA ALA A 154 9.48 -7.95 -3.50
C ALA A 154 8.92 -8.57 -4.78
N ILE A 155 8.36 -7.73 -5.66
CA ILE A 155 7.86 -8.16 -6.98
C ILE A 155 9.00 -8.79 -7.79
N ASP A 156 10.16 -8.15 -7.85
CA ASP A 156 11.30 -8.62 -8.64
C ASP A 156 11.80 -9.99 -8.13
N LYS A 157 11.86 -10.21 -6.80
CA LYS A 157 12.28 -11.50 -6.23
C LYS A 157 11.28 -12.63 -6.46
N GLN A 158 10.00 -12.36 -6.34
CA GLN A 158 8.96 -13.39 -6.42
C GLN A 158 8.60 -13.73 -7.87
N SER A 159 8.71 -12.76 -8.79
CA SER A 159 8.58 -13.03 -10.23
C SER A 159 9.70 -13.94 -10.74
N MET A 160 10.94 -13.76 -10.28
CA MET A 160 12.04 -14.68 -10.59
C MET A 160 11.75 -16.10 -10.08
N ASN A 161 11.35 -16.24 -8.82
CA ASN A 161 11.05 -17.55 -8.24
C ASN A 161 9.90 -18.28 -8.96
N ASN A 162 8.86 -17.56 -9.36
CA ASN A 162 7.74 -18.16 -10.08
C ASN A 162 8.14 -18.64 -11.49
N ASN A 163 9.01 -17.91 -12.19
CA ASN A 163 9.53 -18.37 -13.48
C ASN A 163 10.42 -19.62 -13.34
N ASP A 164 11.21 -19.71 -12.27
CA ASP A 164 12.07 -20.88 -12.02
C ASP A 164 11.21 -22.13 -11.76
N ARG A 165 10.10 -22.00 -11.02
CA ARG A 165 9.14 -23.10 -10.78
C ARG A 165 8.50 -23.63 -12.07
N ASP A 166 8.09 -22.75 -12.98
CA ASP A 166 7.47 -23.12 -14.26
C ASP A 166 8.49 -23.78 -15.22
N SER A 167 9.76 -23.34 -15.17
CA SER A 167 10.84 -23.93 -15.99
C SER A 167 11.31 -25.32 -15.52
N GLY A 168 11.04 -25.68 -14.27
CA GLY A 168 11.39 -26.99 -13.70
C GLY A 168 10.39 -28.11 -13.99
N GLU A 169 9.21 -27.78 -14.51
CA GLU A 169 8.12 -28.74 -14.76
C GLU A 169 8.01 -29.23 -16.20
N THR A 170 8.85 -28.76 -17.15
CA THR A 170 8.86 -29.37 -18.49
C THR A 170 9.33 -30.82 -18.39
N PRO A 171 8.45 -31.82 -18.65
CA PRO A 171 8.90 -33.20 -18.74
C PRO A 171 9.92 -33.27 -19.89
N PRO A 172 10.99 -34.09 -19.79
CA PRO A 172 11.85 -34.29 -20.93
C PRO A 172 10.95 -34.70 -22.10
N LEU A 173 10.99 -33.92 -23.18
CA LEU A 173 10.28 -34.24 -24.41
C LEU A 173 10.56 -35.71 -24.68
N GLN A 174 9.51 -36.51 -24.55
CA GLN A 174 9.50 -37.88 -25.01
C GLN A 174 9.72 -37.76 -26.51
N GLN A 175 10.98 -37.81 -26.92
CA GLN A 175 11.39 -38.03 -28.31
C GLN A 175 10.90 -39.44 -28.63
N ALA A 176 9.62 -39.50 -28.99
CA ALA A 176 8.99 -40.63 -29.61
C ALA A 176 9.30 -40.54 -31.11
N ALA A 177 9.80 -41.68 -31.61
CA ALA A 177 10.04 -42.07 -33.00
C ALA A 177 11.33 -41.53 -33.66
#